data_AF-A0A321L5Y6-F1
#
_entry.id   AF-A0A321L5Y6-F1
#
_cell.length_a   1.000
_cell.length_b   1.000
_cell.length_c   1.000
_cell.angle_alpha   90.00
_cell.angle_beta   90.00
_cell.angle_gamma   90.00
#
_symmetry.space_group_name_H-M   'P 1'
#
loop_
_entity.id
_entity.type
_entity.pdbx_description
1 polymer ?
#
loop_
_entity_poly.entity_id
_entity_poly.type
_entity_poly.pdbx_seq_one_letter_code
_entity_poly.pdbx_strand_id
1 'polypeptide(L)' 'MSGQAVSLRVVASLPVDCKFWMEDDGWNGQCERFAVNVRASNFEEAKRRMEAALEAHISTLLDRSMQRLASNEHAA' A
#
# COMPACT_ATOMS: atom_id res chain seq x y z
N MET A 1 39.34 9.96 -3.33
CA MET A 1 38.23 9.79 -4.31
C MET A 1 37.01 10.44 -3.73
N SER A 2 36.42 11.45 -4.39
CA SER A 2 35.12 12.00 -4.00
C SER A 2 34.02 11.15 -4.62
N GLY A 3 33.15 10.56 -3.79
CA GLY A 3 31.97 9.86 -4.27
C GLY A 3 30.96 10.85 -4.85
N GLN A 4 30.38 10.54 -6.01
CA GLN A 4 29.34 11.35 -6.64
C GLN A 4 27.96 10.77 -6.29
N ALA A 5 27.07 11.58 -5.73
CA ALA A 5 25.72 11.14 -5.37
C ALA A 5 24.83 11.03 -6.63
N VAL A 6 23.98 10.01 -6.68
CA VAL A 6 22.98 9.81 -7.75
C VAL A 6 21.60 9.61 -7.14
N SER A 7 20.59 10.21 -7.76
CA SER A 7 19.20 10.05 -7.34
C SER A 7 18.56 8.89 -8.11
N LEU A 8 18.08 7.89 -7.38
CA LEU A 8 17.36 6.74 -7.94
C LEU A 8 16.09 6.50 -7.14
N ARG A 9 15.01 6.10 -7.81
CA ARG A 9 13.79 5.67 -7.14
C ARG A 9 14.05 4.31 -6.49
N VAL A 10 13.78 4.22 -5.20
CA VAL A 10 13.81 2.96 -4.44
C VAL A 10 12.37 2.62 -4.06
N VAL A 11 11.96 1.38 -4.34
CA VAL A 11 10.66 0.86 -3.93
C VAL A 11 10.86 0.00 -2.68
N ALA A 12 10.17 0.35 -1.61
CA ALA A 12 10.17 -0.44 -0.38
C ALA A 12 9.00 -1.42 -0.40
N SER A 13 9.30 -2.73 -0.40
CA SER A 13 8.28 -3.77 -0.25
C SER A 13 7.83 -3.86 1.20
N LEU A 14 6.56 -3.60 1.48
CA LEU A 14 5.98 -3.78 2.81
C LEU A 14 5.17 -5.09 2.84
N PRO A 15 5.60 -6.13 3.57
CA PRO A 15 4.78 -7.33 3.71
C PRO A 15 3.55 -7.00 4.57
N VAL A 16 2.38 -7.36 4.05
CA VAL A 16 1.09 -7.17 4.72
C VAL A 16 0.28 -8.44 4.61
N ASP A 17 -0.02 -9.04 5.77
CA ASP A 17 -0.85 -10.24 5.83
C ASP A 17 -2.30 -9.89 5.51
N CYS A 18 -2.87 -10.61 4.54
CA CYS A 18 -4.25 -10.46 4.10
C CYS A 18 -4.91 -11.84 4.06
N LYS A 19 -6.21 -11.89 4.36
CA LYS A 19 -7.02 -13.10 4.27
C LYS A 19 -7.64 -13.16 2.88
N PHE A 20 -7.65 -14.34 2.29
CA PHE A 20 -8.35 -14.62 1.03
C PHE A 20 -9.20 -15.87 1.21
N TRP A 21 -10.41 -15.84 0.68
CA TRP A 21 -11.32 -16.97 0.70
C TRP A 21 -12.22 -16.95 -0.53
N MET A 22 -12.74 -18.12 -0.86
CA MET A 22 -13.68 -18.29 -1.95
C MET A 22 -15.11 -18.22 -1.42
N GLU A 23 -15.97 -17.52 -2.13
CA GLU A 23 -17.43 -17.56 -1.99
C GLU A 23 -18.05 -17.90 -3.35
N ASP A 24 -19.37 -18.11 -3.41
CA ASP A 24 -20.09 -18.68 -4.55
C ASP A 24 -19.82 -18.02 -5.91
N ASP A 25 -19.42 -16.75 -5.92
CA ASP A 25 -19.20 -15.94 -7.11
C ASP A 25 -17.78 -15.39 -7.28
N GLY A 26 -16.81 -15.94 -6.53
CA GLY A 26 -15.39 -15.67 -6.77
C GLY A 26 -14.53 -15.64 -5.50
N TRP A 27 -13.42 -14.90 -5.60
CA TRP A 27 -12.47 -14.71 -4.53
C TRP A 27 -12.66 -13.37 -3.85
N ASN A 28 -12.80 -13.40 -2.53
CA ASN A 28 -12.73 -12.23 -1.67
C ASN A 28 -11.34 -12.13 -1.04
N GLY A 29 -10.93 -10.90 -0.75
CA GLY A 29 -9.72 -10.62 0.01
C GLY A 29 -9.96 -9.49 1.00
N GLN A 30 -9.39 -9.62 2.21
CA GLN A 30 -9.48 -8.61 3.25
C GLN A 30 -8.12 -8.37 3.89
N CYS A 31 -7.77 -7.09 4.04
CA CYS A 31 -6.70 -6.64 4.89
C CYS A 31 -7.28 -5.83 6.06
N GLU A 32 -7.42 -6.47 7.22
CA GLU A 32 -8.02 -5.87 8.42
C GLU A 32 -7.24 -4.64 8.88
N ARG A 33 -5.90 -4.69 8.84
CA ARG A 33 -5.01 -3.61 9.30
C ARG A 33 -5.27 -2.28 8.57
N PHE A 34 -5.62 -2.34 7.29
CA PHE A 34 -5.84 -1.16 6.44
C PHE A 34 -7.31 -0.97 6.06
N ALA A 35 -8.22 -1.79 6.60
CA ALA A 35 -9.64 -1.81 6.23
C ALA A 35 -9.88 -1.88 4.70
N VAL A 36 -9.03 -2.63 4.00
CA VAL A 36 -9.13 -2.82 2.54
C VAL A 36 -9.81 -4.15 2.26
N ASN A 37 -10.80 -4.15 1.36
CA ASN A 37 -11.45 -5.36 0.85
C ASN A 37 -11.41 -5.37 -0.68
N VAL A 38 -11.28 -6.55 -1.27
CA VAL A 38 -11.30 -6.75 -2.72
C VAL A 38 -12.14 -7.96 -3.08
N ARG A 39 -12.59 -7.98 -4.33
CA ARG A 39 -13.29 -9.11 -4.92
C ARG A 39 -12.80 -9.33 -6.34
N ALA A 40 -12.67 -10.57 -6.77
CA ALA A 40 -12.28 -10.93 -8.13
C ALA A 40 -12.81 -12.29 -8.56
N SER A 41 -12.73 -12.59 -9.85
CA SER A 41 -13.18 -13.87 -10.41
C SER A 41 -12.26 -15.04 -10.04
N ASN A 42 -10.98 -14.75 -9.76
CA ASN A 42 -9.96 -15.75 -9.44
C ASN A 42 -8.96 -15.20 -8.41
N PHE A 43 -8.19 -16.11 -7.79
CA PHE A 43 -7.25 -15.78 -6.71
C PHE A 43 -6.17 -14.80 -7.15
N GLU A 44 -5.57 -15.00 -8.33
CA GLU A 44 -4.47 -14.16 -8.82
C GLU A 44 -4.92 -12.72 -9.02
N GLU A 45 -6.11 -12.54 -9.58
CA GLU A 45 -6.73 -11.24 -9.74
C GLU A 45 -7.07 -10.61 -8.38
N ALA A 46 -7.61 -11.37 -7.42
CA ALA A 46 -7.87 -10.88 -6.07
C ALA A 46 -6.57 -10.39 -5.40
N LYS A 47 -5.49 -11.16 -5.51
CA LYS A 47 -4.17 -10.79 -4.99
C LYS A 47 -3.64 -9.51 -5.65
N ARG A 48 -3.67 -9.40 -6.97
CA ARG A 48 -3.25 -8.18 -7.69
C ARG A 48 -4.06 -6.96 -7.29
N ARG A 49 -5.39 -7.11 -7.13
CA ARG A 49 -6.27 -6.03 -6.66
C ARG A 49 -5.91 -5.60 -5.23
N MET A 50 -5.61 -6.54 -4.34
CA MET A 50 -5.20 -6.24 -2.96
C MET A 50 -3.87 -5.47 -2.94
N GLU A 51 -2.88 -5.91 -3.72
CA GLU A 51 -1.59 -5.23 -3.83
C GLU A 51 -1.76 -3.77 -4.29
N ALA A 52 -2.52 -3.54 -5.36
CA ALA A 52 -2.77 -2.20 -5.87
C ALA A 52 -3.55 -1.32 -4.87
N ALA A 53 -4.56 -1.89 -4.19
CA ALA A 53 -5.35 -1.17 -3.21
C ALA A 53 -4.52 -0.78 -1.97
N LEU A 54 -3.65 -1.69 -1.49
CA LEU A 54 -2.74 -1.41 -0.39
C LEU A 54 -1.69 -0.36 -0.77
N GLU A 55 -1.11 -0.45 -1.98
CA GLU A 55 -0.15 0.55 -2.47
C GLU A 55 -0.76 1.95 -2.48
N ALA A 56 -1.96 2.10 -3.04
CA ALA A 56 -2.67 3.38 -3.08
C ALA A 56 -3.01 3.90 -1.68
N HIS A 57 -3.47 3.02 -0.79
CA HIS A 57 -3.84 3.37 0.58
C HIS A 57 -2.63 3.82 1.40
N ILE A 58 -1.55 3.04 1.38
CA ILE A 58 -0.31 3.34 2.12
C ILE A 58 0.34 4.61 1.60
N SER A 59 0.40 4.79 0.27
CA SER A 59 0.93 6.02 -0.33
C SER A 59 0.16 7.25 0.15
N THR A 60 -1.17 7.17 0.19
CA THR A 60 -2.02 8.25 0.71
C THR A 60 -1.76 8.54 2.19
N LEU A 61 -1.54 7.50 3.01
CA LEU A 61 -1.21 7.66 4.43
C LEU A 61 0.15 8.34 4.63
N LEU A 62 1.16 7.93 3.85
CA LEU A 62 2.50 8.52 3.89
C LEU A 62 2.47 10.00 3.47
N ASP A 63 1.78 10.31 2.36
CA ASP A 63 1.65 11.69 1.89
C ASP A 63 0.99 12.59 2.93
N ARG A 64 -0.12 12.13 3.54
CA ARG A 64 -0.78 12.86 4.62
C ARG A 64 0.11 13.03 5.85
N SER A 65 0.88 12.01 6.21
CA SER A 65 1.81 12.07 7.33
C SER A 65 2.91 13.10 7.09
N MET A 66 3.52 13.08 5.90
CA MET A 66 4.55 14.04 5.52
C MET A 66 4.02 15.47 5.46
N GLN A 67 2.80 15.68 4.94
CA GLN A 67 2.15 16.99 4.94
C GLN A 67 1.93 17.53 6.35
N ARG A 68 1.51 16.68 7.30
CA ARG A 68 1.35 17.06 8.71
C ARG A 68 2.68 17.42 9.36
N LEU A 69 3.72 16.63 9.11
CA LEU A 69 5.07 16.92 9.64
C LEU A 69 5.58 18.27 9.12
N ALA A 70 5.48 18.52 7.81
CA ALA A 70 5.87 19.79 7.22
C ALA A 70 5.03 20.96 7.78
N SER A 71 3.72 20.78 7.96
CA SER A 71 2.85 21.84 8.51
C SER A 71 3.20 22.20 9.97
N ASN A 72 3.63 21.21 10.76
CA ASN A 72 4.03 21.43 12.15
C ASN A 72 5.40 22.12 12.26
N GLU A 73 6.33 21.87 11.34
CA GLU A 73 7.63 22.55 11.29
C GLU A 73 7.51 24.04 10.92
N HIS A 74 6.51 24.44 10.13
CA HIS A 74 6.27 25.84 9.79
C HIS A 74 5.47 26.62 10.85
N ALA A 75 4.93 25.92 11.86
CA ALA A 75 4.15 26.50 12.95
C ALA A 75 4.95 26.65 14.26
N ALA A 76 6.19 26.14 14.30
CA ALA A 76 7.13 26.24 15.41
C ALA A 76 8.23 27.27 15.11
#